data_AF-A0A2S7XP76-F1
#
_entry.id   AF-A0A2S7XP76-F1
#
_cell.length_a   1.000
_cell.length_b   1.000
_cell.length_c   1.000
_cell.angle_alpha   90.00
_cell.angle_beta   90.00
_cell.angle_gamma   90.00
#
_symmetry.space_group_name_H-M   'P 1'
#
loop_
_entity.id
_entity.type
_entity.pdbx_description
1 polymer ?
#
loop_
_entity_poly.entity_id
_entity_poly.type
_entity_poly.pdbx_seq_one_letter_code
_entity_poly.pdbx_strand_id
1 'polypeptide(L)' 'MLIDVIAVCPRPNFQLDLEFKNGEQRRFDMRPLLKITPWNRIASPAIFERVSIDYGIVV' A
#
# COMPACT_ATOMS: atom_id res chain seq x y z
N MET A 1 8.58 -3.17 16.99
CA MET A 1 9.58 -3.49 15.95
C MET A 1 8.97 -3.17 14.60
N LEU A 2 9.64 -2.37 13.77
CA LEU A 2 9.29 -2.20 12.35
C LEU A 2 9.74 -3.49 11.65
N ILE A 3 8.79 -4.23 11.09
CA ILE A 3 9.08 -5.41 10.30
C ILE A 3 9.18 -4.95 8.85
N ASP A 4 10.27 -5.32 8.18
CA ASP A 4 10.51 -4.93 6.79
C ASP A 4 9.44 -5.55 5.88
N VAL A 5 8.84 -4.70 5.04
CA VAL A 5 7.96 -5.13 3.96
C VAL A 5 8.82 -5.63 2.80
N ILE A 6 8.61 -6.86 2.35
CA ILE A 6 9.34 -7.48 1.25
C ILE A 6 8.55 -7.49 -0.06
N ALA A 7 7.21 -7.42 0.01
CA ALA A 7 6.36 -7.30 -1.16
C ALA A 7 5.12 -6.45 -0.88
N VAL A 8 4.66 -5.73 -1.90
CA VAL A 8 3.38 -5.00 -1.92
C VAL A 8 2.61 -5.43 -3.15
N CYS A 9 1.32 -5.68 -2.98
CA CYS A 9 0.41 -5.98 -4.07
C CYS A 9 -0.81 -5.06 -3.95
N PRO A 10 -0.96 -4.06 -4.85
CA PRO A 10 -2.17 -3.28 -4.90
C PRO A 10 -3.34 -4.14 -5.37
N ARG A 11 -4.49 -3.96 -4.71
CA ARG A 11 -5.74 -4.65 -4.99
C ARG A 11 -6.84 -3.65 -5.36
N PRO A 12 -7.87 -4.09 -6.10
CA PRO A 12 -9.07 -3.29 -6.31
C PRO A 12 -9.66 -2.79 -4.98
N ASN A 13 -10.42 -1.70 -5.03
CA ASN A 13 -10.98 -1.02 -3.85
C ASN A 13 -9.94 -0.38 -2.91
N PHE A 14 -8.77 -0.02 -3.42
CA PHE A 14 -7.71 0.66 -2.68
C PHE A 14 -7.20 -0.14 -1.48
N GLN A 15 -7.04 -1.45 -1.68
CA GLN A 15 -6.45 -2.34 -0.69
C GLN A 15 -4.99 -2.62 -1.04
N LEU A 16 -4.14 -2.76 -0.02
CA LEU A 16 -2.75 -3.17 -0.17
C LEU A 16 -2.54 -4.48 0.57
N ASP A 17 -2.09 -5.50 -0.14
CA ASP A 17 -1.55 -6.70 0.48
C ASP A 17 -0.04 -6.47 0.68
N LEU A 18 0.40 -6.52 1.94
CA LEU A 18 1.80 -6.42 2.32
C LEU A 18 2.30 -7.77 2.81
N GLU A 19 3.45 -8.18 2.29
CA GLU A 19 4.20 -9.32 2.80
C GLU A 19 5.40 -8.82 3.60
N PHE A 20 5.56 -9.34 4.80
CA PHE A 20 6.61 -8.97 5.72
C PHE A 20 7.70 -10.04 5.75
N LYS A 21 8.93 -9.64 6.07
CA LYS A 21 10.09 -10.53 6.14
C LYS A 21 9.93 -11.73 7.10
N ASN A 22 9.06 -11.62 8.10
CA ASN A 22 8.74 -12.71 9.02
C ASN A 22 7.72 -13.72 8.46
N GLY A 23 7.27 -13.56 7.21
CA GLY A 23 6.24 -14.37 6.57
C GLY A 23 4.81 -13.95 6.90
N GLU A 24 4.61 -12.88 7.69
CA GLU A 24 3.26 -12.33 7.88
C GLU A 24 2.77 -11.66 6.61
N GLN A 25 1.48 -11.83 6.33
CA GLN A 25 0.77 -11.10 5.30
C GLN A 25 -0.29 -10.24 5.97
N ARG A 26 -0.35 -8.95 5.63
CA ARG A 26 -1.39 -8.04 6.15
C ARG A 26 -2.04 -7.29 5.02
N ARG A 27 -3.36 -7.17 5.10
CA ARG A 27 -4.16 -6.35 4.19
C ARG A 27 -4.47 -5.02 4.83
N PHE A 28 -4.12 -3.94 4.15
CA PHE A 28 -4.42 -2.57 4.54
C PHE A 28 -5.49 -1.98 3.64
N ASP A 29 -6.47 -1.32 4.25
CA ASP A 29 -7.48 -0.55 3.54
C ASP A 29 -7.06 0.92 3.51
N MET A 30 -6.73 1.43 2.32
CA MET A 30 -6.27 2.80 2.13
C MET A 30 -7.43 3.80 2.00
N ARG A 31 -8.69 3.33 1.85
CA ARG A 31 -9.87 4.21 1.65
C ARG A 31 -10.03 5.29 2.74
N PRO A 32 -9.79 5.04 4.03
CA PRO A 32 -9.85 6.08 5.05
C PRO A 32 -8.78 7.16 4.85
N LEU A 33 -7.58 6.76 4.42
CA LEU A 33 -6.45 7.68 4.17
C LEU A 33 -6.68 8.53 2.92
N LEU A 34 -7.27 7.95 1.87
CA LEU A 34 -7.59 8.65 0.61
C LEU A 34 -8.60 9.79 0.77
N LYS A 35 -9.30 9.87 1.91
CA LYS A 35 -10.18 11.00 2.23
C LYS A 35 -9.42 12.23 2.76
N ILE A 36 -8.12 12.08 3.05
CA ILE A 36 -7.30 13.09 3.72
C ILE A 36 -6.25 13.60 2.73
N THR A 37 -5.97 14.90 2.71
CA THR A 37 -4.86 15.48 1.92
C THR A 37 -3.50 15.10 2.52
N PRO A 38 -2.47 14.77 1.72
CA PRO A 38 -2.42 14.83 0.25
C PRO A 38 -2.85 13.53 -0.46
N TRP A 39 -3.24 12.50 0.28
CA TRP A 39 -3.53 11.16 -0.23
C TRP A 39 -4.75 11.09 -1.16
N ASN A 40 -5.66 12.06 -1.08
CA ASN A 40 -6.75 12.21 -2.05
C ASN A 40 -6.27 12.32 -3.51
N ARG A 41 -5.03 12.73 -3.77
CA ARG A 41 -4.44 12.80 -5.12
C ARG A 41 -4.19 11.44 -5.76
N ILE A 42 -3.98 10.40 -4.94
CA ILE A 42 -3.77 9.02 -5.41
C ILE A 42 -5.06 8.19 -5.33
N ALA A 43 -6.22 8.82 -5.07
CA ALA A 43 -7.53 8.17 -5.03
C ALA A 43 -8.08 7.80 -6.43
N SER A 44 -7.25 7.83 -7.46
CA SER A 44 -7.56 7.30 -8.79
C SER A 44 -7.06 5.85 -8.87
N PRO A 45 -7.90 4.87 -9.27
CA PRO A 45 -7.47 3.48 -9.43
C PRO A 45 -6.24 3.33 -10.32
N ALA A 46 -6.16 4.10 -11.42
CA ALA A 46 -5.03 4.07 -12.35
C ALA A 46 -3.70 4.57 -11.75
N ILE A 47 -3.76 5.38 -10.68
CA ILE A 47 -2.59 5.84 -9.94
C ILE A 47 -2.27 4.82 -8.84
N PHE A 48 -3.29 4.30 -8.15
CA PHE A 48 -3.13 3.34 -7.07
C PHE A 48 -2.55 2.00 -7.53
N GLU A 49 -2.89 1.54 -8.74
CA GLU A 49 -2.32 0.31 -9.32
C GLU A 49 -0.81 0.43 -9.62
N ARG A 50 -0.24 1.64 -9.59
CA ARG A 50 1.20 1.87 -9.78
C ARG A 50 2.02 1.76 -8.50
N VAL A 51 1.38 1.42 -7.38
CA VAL A 51 2.07 1.22 -6.11
C VAL A 51 3.19 0.19 -6.27
N SER A 52 4.38 0.58 -5.85
CA SER A 52 5.58 -0.26 -5.91
C SER A 52 6.43 -0.08 -4.65
N ILE A 53 7.41 -0.96 -4.46
CA ILE A 53 8.41 -0.79 -3.40
C ILE A 53 9.64 -0.14 -4.03
N ASP A 54 10.04 1.00 -3.49
CA ASP A 54 11.32 1.63 -3.78
C ASP A 54 12.11 1.69 -2.47
N TYR A 55 13.32 1.10 -2.42
CA TYR A 55 14.17 1.06 -1.21
C TYR A 55 13.46 0.63 0.11
N GLY A 56 12.48 -0.27 0.06
CA GLY A 56 11.77 -0.77 1.24
C GLY A 56 10.66 0.16 1.76
N ILE A 57 10.34 1.24 1.03
CA ILE A 57 9.16 2.09 1.25
C ILE A 57 8.15 1.90 0.11
N VAL A 58 6.87 1.97 0.45
CA VAL A 58 5.77 1.88 -0.52
C VAL A 58 5.61 3.26 -1.18
N VAL A 59 5.79 3.33 -2.50
CA VAL A 59 5.70 4.56 -3.32
C VAL A 59 4.64 4.45 -4.41
#